data_AF-A0A842XQQ5-F1
#
_entry.id   AF-A0A842XQQ5-F1
#
_cell.length_a   1.000
_cell.length_b   1.000
_cell.length_c   1.000
_cell.angle_alpha   90.00
_cell.angle_beta   90.00
_cell.angle_gamma   90.00
#
_symmetry.space_group_name_H-M   'P 1'
#
loop_
_entity.id
_entity.type
_entity.pdbx_description
1 polymer ?
#
loop_
_entity_poly.entity_id
_entity_poly.type
_entity_poly.pdbx_seq_one_letter_code
_entity_poly.pdbx_strand_id
1 'polypeptide(L)'
;MSVIKRASCVLLAIVFVASAFAGFAIAEEELEQTPAKWSVLVYLVADNNLNDYIQTDLDELMTVGTGDDVNVLTIVDGLYT
;
A
#
# COMPACT_ATOMS: atom_id res chain seq x y z
N MET A 1 29.21 1.05 -49.62
CA MET A 1 28.47 0.51 -48.45
C MET A 1 27.10 0.06 -48.93
N SER A 2 26.86 -1.26 -49.02
CA SER A 2 25.65 -1.84 -49.61
C SER A 2 24.38 -1.39 -48.88
N VAL A 3 23.29 -1.12 -49.61
CA VAL A 3 21.98 -0.68 -49.09
C VAL A 3 21.48 -1.59 -47.96
N ILE A 4 21.81 -2.88 -48.03
CA ILE A 4 21.49 -3.91 -47.04
C ILE A 4 22.16 -3.62 -45.68
N LYS A 5 23.42 -3.16 -45.68
CA LYS A 5 24.14 -2.82 -44.43
C LYS A 5 23.58 -1.56 -43.76
N ARG A 6 23.07 -0.61 -44.55
CA ARG A 6 22.44 0.62 -44.05
C ARG A 6 21.06 0.32 -43.46
N ALA A 7 20.26 -0.53 -44.12
CA ALA A 7 18.96 -0.95 -43.64
C ALA A 7 19.06 -1.72 -42.30
N SER A 8 20.02 -2.65 -42.15
CA SER A 8 20.25 -3.36 -40.89
C SER A 8 20.63 -2.45 -39.73
N CYS A 9 21.48 -1.44 -39.94
CA CYS A 9 21.86 -0.50 -38.88
C CYS A 9 20.67 0.35 -38.41
N VAL A 10 19.79 0.77 -39.32
CA VAL A 10 18.59 1.54 -38.97
C VAL A 10 17.61 0.67 -38.18
N LEU A 11 17.43 -0.59 -38.58
CA LEU A 11 16.55 -1.53 -37.88
C LEU A 11 17.04 -1.84 -36.46
N LEU A 12 18.35 -2.04 -36.28
CA LEU A 12 18.98 -2.19 -34.96
C LEU A 12 18.82 -0.95 -34.09
N ALA A 13 18.97 0.25 -34.65
CA ALA A 13 18.77 1.50 -33.92
C ALA A 13 17.32 1.67 -33.46
N ILE A 14 16.33 1.32 -34.29
CA ILE A 14 14.91 1.39 -33.94
C ILE A 14 14.58 0.42 -32.80
N VAL A 15 15.10 -0.81 -32.84
CA VAL A 15 14.90 -1.80 -31.77
C VAL A 15 15.54 -1.33 -30.46
N PHE A 16 16.74 -0.76 -30.53
CA PHE A 16 17.43 -0.25 -29.34
C PHE A 16 16.68 0.94 -28.71
N VAL A 17 16.18 1.87 -29.52
CA VAL A 17 15.37 3.01 -29.05
C VAL A 17 14.04 2.53 -28.46
N ALA A 18 13.36 1.58 -29.09
CA ALA A 18 12.12 1.02 -28.55
C ALA A 18 12.32 0.33 -27.20
N SER A 19 13.44 -0.39 -27.01
CA SER A 19 13.77 -1.03 -25.74
C SER A 19 14.10 -0.04 -24.62
N ALA A 20 14.68 1.12 -24.94
CA ALA A 20 14.98 2.17 -23.96
C ALA A 20 13.71 2.92 -23.50
N PHE A 21 12.70 3.06 -24.36
CA PHE A 21 11.43 3.71 -24.01
C PHE A 21 10.50 2.84 -23.16
N ALA A 22 10.56 1.51 -23.30
CA ALA A 22 9.74 0.61 -22.50
C ALA A 22 10.08 0.65 -20.99
N GLY A 23 11.34 0.95 -20.64
CA GLY A 23 11.79 1.04 -19.24
C GLY A 23 11.35 2.30 -18.50
N PHE A 24 10.86 3.33 -19.19
CA PHE A 24 10.48 4.61 -18.59
C PHE A 24 8.96 4.74 -18.33
N ALA A 25 8.15 3.84 -18.90
CA ALA A 25 6.70 3.94 -18.87
C ALA A 25 6.03 3.23 -17.68
N ILE A 26 6.82 2.57 -16.82
CA ILE A 26 6.30 2.06 -15.54
C ILE A 26 6.50 3.16 -14.50
N ALA A 27 5.76 4.26 -14.66
CA ALA A 27 5.46 5.13 -13.55
C ALA A 27 4.42 4.38 -12.72
N GLU A 28 4.86 3.79 -11.62
CA GLU A 28 3.96 3.25 -10.60
C GLU A 28 3.04 4.42 -10.19
N GLU A 29 1.74 4.30 -10.45
CA GLU A 29 0.78 5.24 -9.86
C GLU A 29 0.85 5.02 -8.35
N GLU A 30 1.67 5.85 -7.70
CA GLU A 30 1.59 6.02 -6.25
C GLU A 30 0.19 6.52 -5.98
N LEU A 31 -0.68 5.62 -5.53
CA LEU A 31 -1.98 5.97 -4.97
C LEU A 31 -1.69 6.95 -3.85
N GLU A 32 -1.83 8.25 -4.11
CA GLU A 32 -1.76 9.28 -3.08
C GLU A 32 -2.83 8.96 -2.04
N GLN A 33 -2.44 8.26 -0.98
CA GLN A 33 -3.33 7.99 0.13
C GLN A 33 -3.54 9.30 0.86
N THR A 34 -4.71 9.88 0.66
CA THR A 34 -5.09 11.09 1.38
C THR A 34 -5.22 10.70 2.85
N PRO A 35 -4.48 11.34 3.77
CA PRO A 35 -4.53 10.97 5.18
C PRO A 35 -5.93 11.23 5.74
N ALA A 36 -6.38 10.33 6.60
CA ALA A 36 -7.67 10.50 7.26
C ALA A 36 -7.71 11.80 8.08
N LYS A 37 -8.88 12.42 8.18
CA LYS A 37 -9.05 13.70 8.88
C LYS A 37 -8.69 13.63 10.36
N TRP A 38 -8.99 12.50 11.01
CA TRP A 38 -8.67 12.24 12.42
C TRP A 38 -7.95 10.91 12.60
N SER A 39 -7.12 10.83 13.63
CA SER A 39 -6.56 9.57 14.12
C SER A 39 -7.02 9.36 15.56
N VAL A 40 -7.58 8.18 15.83
CA VAL A 40 -8.03 7.76 17.15
C VAL A 40 -7.21 6.56 17.57
N LEU A 41 -6.47 6.71 18.67
CA LEU A 41 -5.81 5.59 19.33
C LEU A 41 -6.71 5.08 20.45
N VAL A 42 -7.14 3.82 20.34
CA VAL A 42 -7.82 3.09 21.41
C VAL A 42 -6.80 2.21 22.11
N TYR A 43 -6.60 2.42 23.42
CA TYR A 43 -5.69 1.60 24.21
C TYR A 43 -6.48 0.73 25.19
N LEU A 44 -6.52 -0.59 24.92
CA LEU A 44 -7.20 -1.57 25.75
C LEU A 44 -6.22 -2.10 26.79
N VAL A 45 -6.37 -1.67 28.05
CA VAL A 45 -5.59 -2.14 29.21
C VAL A 45 -6.39 -3.23 29.93
N ALA A 46 -6.42 -4.40 29.33
CA ALA A 46 -7.32 -5.51 29.67
C ALA A 46 -6.59 -6.75 30.23
N ASP A 47 -5.32 -6.64 30.63
CA ASP A 47 -4.57 -7.64 31.41
C ASP A 47 -5.11 -7.75 32.85
N ASN A 48 -6.41 -8.07 32.97
CA ASN A 48 -7.17 -8.19 34.21
C ASN A 48 -8.48 -8.97 33.95
N ASN A 49 -9.47 -8.87 34.85
CA ASN A 49 -10.75 -9.57 34.71
C ASN A 49 -11.64 -9.06 33.55
N LEU A 50 -11.15 -8.11 32.74
CA LEU A 50 -11.81 -7.64 31.52
C LEU A 50 -11.24 -8.28 30.23
N ASN A 51 -10.23 -9.15 30.33
CA ASN A 51 -9.60 -9.78 29.16
C ASN A 51 -10.59 -10.44 28.19
N ASP A 52 -11.64 -11.07 28.74
CA ASP A 52 -12.64 -11.78 27.94
C ASP A 52 -13.51 -10.84 27.08
N TYR A 53 -13.47 -9.53 27.31
CA TYR A 53 -14.20 -8.53 26.52
C TYR A 53 -13.39 -7.94 25.37
N ILE A 54 -12.06 -8.18 25.31
CA ILE A 54 -11.18 -7.63 24.27
C ILE A 54 -11.74 -7.90 22.88
N GLN A 55 -12.14 -9.14 22.59
CA GLN A 55 -12.63 -9.50 21.25
C GLN A 55 -13.94 -8.79 20.92
N THR A 56 -14.85 -8.68 21.88
CA THR A 56 -16.13 -7.96 21.70
C THR A 56 -15.86 -6.50 21.34
N ASP A 57 -14.98 -5.82 22.09
CA ASP A 57 -14.64 -4.42 21.82
C ASP A 57 -13.94 -4.25 20.45
N LEU A 58 -13.08 -5.20 20.07
CA LEU A 58 -12.44 -5.19 18.75
C LEU A 58 -13.47 -5.38 17.62
N ASP A 59 -14.44 -6.28 17.78
CA ASP A 59 -15.51 -6.49 16.79
C ASP A 59 -16.38 -5.23 16.62
N GLU A 60 -16.67 -4.53 17.73
CA GLU A 60 -17.37 -3.24 17.71
C GLU A 60 -16.55 -2.16 16.99
N LEU A 61 -15.24 -2.05 17.26
CA LEU A 61 -14.36 -1.11 16.57
C LEU A 61 -14.24 -1.42 15.07
N MET A 62 -14.17 -2.70 14.70
CA MET A 62 -14.11 -3.15 13.30
C MET A 62 -15.39 -2.86 12.52
N THR A 63 -16.54 -2.68 13.18
CA THR A 63 -17.78 -2.27 12.52
C THR A 63 -17.66 -0.89 11.88
N VAL A 64 -16.85 0.01 12.46
CA VAL A 64 -16.54 1.34 11.89
C VAL A 64 -15.25 1.29 11.07
N GLY A 65 -14.19 0.73 11.65
CA GLY A 65 -12.88 0.59 11.01
C GLY A 65 -12.20 1.92 10.65
N THR A 66 -11.21 1.84 9.76
CA THR A 66 -10.50 2.99 9.19
C THR A 66 -11.10 3.38 7.84
N GLY A 67 -11.20 4.69 7.58
CA GLY A 67 -11.63 5.27 6.31
C GLY A 67 -11.16 6.72 6.14
N ASP A 68 -11.74 7.44 5.19
CA ASP A 68 -11.30 8.80 4.81
C ASP A 68 -11.44 9.84 5.94
N ASP A 69 -12.40 9.65 6.85
CA ASP A 69 -12.65 10.57 7.96
C ASP A 69 -11.84 10.23 9.21
N VAL A 70 -11.62 8.94 9.49
CA VAL A 70 -10.99 8.47 10.72
C VAL A 70 -10.06 7.29 10.43
N ASN A 71 -8.85 7.38 10.96
CA ASN A 71 -7.93 6.28 11.12
C ASN A 71 -8.01 5.75 12.57
N VAL A 72 -8.44 4.51 12.74
CA VAL A 72 -8.54 3.85 14.05
C VAL A 72 -7.32 2.95 14.23
N LEU A 73 -6.55 3.21 15.29
CA LEU A 73 -5.47 2.34 15.74
C LEU A 73 -5.85 1.78 17.10
N THR A 74 -5.65 0.49 17.30
CA THR A 74 -5.89 -0.17 18.58
C THR A 74 -4.62 -0.84 19.07
N ILE A 75 -4.25 -0.56 20.31
CA ILE A 75 -3.21 -1.31 21.03
C ILE A 75 -3.92 -2.08 22.15
N VAL A 76 -3.58 -3.36 22.28
CA VAL A 76 -4.19 -4.25 23.27
C VAL A 76 -3.10 -4.78 24.19
N ASP A 77 -3.33 -4.61 25.48
CA ASP A 77 -2.61 -5.27 26.57
C ASP A 77 -3.61 -6.23 27.23
N GLY A 78 -3.41 -7.53 27.04
CA GLY A 78 -4.31 -8.59 27.50
C GLY A 78 -3.52 -9.71 28.17
N LEU A 79 -4.24 -10.61 28.85
CA LEU A 79 -3.64 -11.79 29.48
C LEU A 79 -3.00 -12.69 28.41
N TYR A 80 -1.78 -13.14 28.67
CA TYR A 80 -1.19 -14.25 27.94
C TYR A 80 -1.85 -15.55 28.42
N THR A 81 -2.79 -16.07 27.63
CA THR A 81 -3.38 -17.41 27.83
C THR A 81 -2.71 -18.46 26.95
#